data_AF-A0A538AD18-F1
#
_entry.id   AF-A0A538AD18-F1
#
_cell.length_a   1.000
_cell.length_b   1.000
_cell.length_c   1.000
_cell.angle_alpha   90.00
_cell.angle_beta   90.00
_cell.angle_gamma   90.00
#
_symmetry.space_group_name_H-M   'P 1'
#
loop_
_entity.id
_entity.type
_entity.pdbx_description
1 polymer ?
#
loop_
_entity_poly.entity_id
_entity_poly.type
_entity_poly.pdbx_seq_one_letter_code
_entity_poly.pdbx_strand_id
1 'polypeptide(L)'
;LESSETPSTLSTSKVWHLATDIEGRLRDPLDALSLAALLHPTPAVCGTPREAALAAIKELEQIERALYAGIVGWMDAAGDGEWAVVLRCAEMQGRIALLFAGAGIVADSDPEAELAETDAKFRSMLEA
;
A
#
# COMPACT_ATOMS: atom_id res chain seq x y z
N LEU A 1 -2.39 22.50 -0.51
CA LEU A 1 -2.75 21.08 -0.58
C LEU A 1 -4.22 21.07 -0.96
N GLU A 2 -4.53 20.44 -2.07
CA GLU A 2 -5.87 20.35 -2.64
C GLU A 2 -6.22 18.85 -2.71
N SER A 3 -7.46 18.51 -2.40
CA SER A 3 -7.98 17.14 -2.49
C SER A 3 -9.48 17.18 -2.75
N SER A 4 -10.02 16.16 -3.42
CA SER A 4 -11.48 16.05 -3.57
C SER A 4 -12.16 15.77 -2.22
N GLU A 5 -13.37 16.30 -2.03
CA GLU A 5 -14.17 16.03 -0.82
C GLU A 5 -14.71 14.60 -0.78
N THR A 6 -14.93 13.99 -1.96
CA THR A 6 -15.40 12.61 -2.10
C THR A 6 -14.40 11.78 -2.90
N PRO A 7 -14.26 10.48 -2.60
CA PRO A 7 -13.43 9.58 -3.38
C PRO A 7 -14.08 9.29 -4.74
N SER A 8 -13.23 9.00 -5.73
CA SER A 8 -13.62 8.43 -7.02
C SER A 8 -13.41 6.91 -7.02
N THR A 9 -14.02 6.21 -7.98
CA THR A 9 -13.79 4.78 -8.19
C THR A 9 -12.69 4.54 -9.21
N LEU A 10 -11.69 3.75 -8.84
CA LEU A 10 -10.66 3.22 -9.73
C LEU A 10 -10.82 1.71 -9.86
N SER A 11 -10.67 1.17 -11.07
CA SER A 11 -10.68 -0.28 -11.29
C SER A 11 -9.30 -0.79 -11.67
N THR A 12 -8.98 -1.97 -11.15
CA THR A 12 -7.98 -2.87 -11.71
C THR A 12 -8.70 -4.02 -12.42
N SER A 13 -7.97 -4.94 -13.05
CA SER A 13 -8.57 -6.15 -13.63
C SER A 13 -9.25 -7.06 -12.60
N LYS A 14 -8.94 -6.92 -11.30
CA LYS A 14 -9.39 -7.84 -10.24
C LYS A 14 -10.30 -7.21 -9.19
N VAL A 15 -10.12 -5.92 -8.88
CA VAL A 15 -10.82 -5.23 -7.80
C VAL A 15 -11.08 -3.76 -8.13
N TRP A 16 -12.15 -3.22 -7.55
CA TRP A 16 -12.42 -1.79 -7.50
C TRP A 16 -11.85 -1.18 -6.22
N HIS A 17 -11.40 0.07 -6.32
CA HIS A 17 -10.82 0.85 -5.25
C HIS A 17 -11.52 2.21 -5.17
N LEU A 18 -11.66 2.73 -3.96
CA LEU A 18 -11.94 4.15 -3.73
C LEU A 18 -10.60 4.90 -3.69
N ALA A 19 -10.51 6.02 -4.39
CA ALA A 19 -9.30 6.81 -4.50
C ALA A 19 -9.58 8.31 -4.38
N THR A 20 -8.69 9.01 -3.69
CA THR A 20 -8.70 10.46 -3.55
C THR A 20 -7.34 10.98 -3.99
N ASP A 21 -7.33 11.79 -5.05
CA ASP A 21 -6.12 12.47 -5.51
C ASP A 21 -5.84 13.66 -4.60
N ILE A 22 -4.59 13.79 -4.18
CA ILE A 22 -4.10 14.85 -3.31
C ILE A 22 -2.95 15.54 -4.01
N GLU A 23 -3.11 16.84 -4.28
CA GLU A 23 -2.12 17.65 -4.99
C GLU A 23 -1.62 18.78 -4.10
N GLY A 24 -0.34 19.12 -4.24
CA GLY A 24 0.25 20.19 -3.45
C GLY A 24 1.57 20.68 -4.00
N ARG A 25 1.85 21.96 -3.75
CA ARG A 25 3.15 22.55 -4.00
C ARG A 25 3.94 22.61 -2.71
N LEU A 26 5.16 22.09 -2.72
CA LEU A 26 6.09 22.17 -1.59
C LEU A 26 6.43 23.63 -1.27
N ARG A 27 6.47 23.96 0.03
CA ARG A 27 6.92 25.28 0.52
C ARG A 27 8.42 25.42 0.40
N ASP A 28 9.13 24.41 0.89
CA ASP A 28 10.59 24.29 0.85
C ASP A 28 10.96 23.09 -0.03
N PRO A 29 12.07 23.15 -0.79
CA PRO A 29 12.49 22.03 -1.62
C PRO A 29 12.68 20.75 -0.79
N LEU A 30 12.07 19.67 -1.25
CA LEU A 30 12.21 18.33 -0.67
C LEU A 30 12.24 17.34 -1.84
N ASP A 31 13.17 16.39 -1.80
CA ASP A 31 13.26 15.36 -2.83
C ASP A 31 12.10 14.34 -2.73
N ALA A 32 11.79 13.69 -3.84
CA ALA A 32 10.65 12.78 -3.95
C ALA A 32 10.71 11.62 -2.96
N LEU A 33 11.90 11.07 -2.67
CA LEU A 33 12.05 9.97 -1.71
C LEU A 33 11.79 10.43 -0.28
N SER A 34 12.32 11.59 0.11
CA SER A 34 12.08 12.17 1.43
C SER A 34 10.59 12.45 1.66
N LEU A 35 9.88 12.96 0.65
CA LEU A 35 8.42 13.14 0.73
C LEU A 35 7.68 11.81 0.87
N ALA A 36 8.05 10.80 0.06
CA ALA A 36 7.46 9.47 0.15
C ALA A 36 7.69 8.82 1.53
N ALA A 37 8.89 8.95 2.09
CA ALA A 37 9.25 8.44 3.41
C ALA A 37 8.46 9.10 4.56
N LEU A 38 8.13 10.39 4.43
CA LEU A 38 7.26 11.08 5.39
C LEU A 38 5.83 10.54 5.38
N LEU A 39 5.29 10.24 4.20
CA LEU A 39 3.93 9.73 4.03
C LEU A 39 3.82 8.23 4.35
N HIS A 40 4.88 7.46 4.12
CA HIS A 40 4.87 6.02 4.22
C HIS A 40 5.15 5.49 5.65
N PRO A 41 4.46 4.40 6.09
CA PRO A 41 3.22 3.87 5.53
C PRO A 41 2.03 4.76 5.85
N THR A 42 1.12 4.85 4.88
CA THR A 42 -0.20 5.43 5.08
C THR A 42 -1.08 4.46 5.88
N PRO A 43 -2.20 4.93 6.44
CA PRO A 43 -3.17 4.05 7.10
C PRO A 43 -3.69 2.90 6.22
N ALA A 44 -3.66 3.05 4.88
CA ALA A 44 -4.17 2.05 3.94
C ALA A 44 -3.41 0.71 3.95
N VAL A 45 -2.13 0.70 4.37
CA VAL A 45 -1.31 -0.53 4.47
C VAL A 45 -0.79 -0.82 5.87
N CYS A 46 -1.13 0.06 6.82
CA CYS A 46 -0.73 -0.01 8.21
C CYS A 46 -1.97 0.16 9.10
N GLY A 47 -2.31 1.40 9.42
CA GLY A 47 -3.46 1.77 10.25
C GLY A 47 -3.24 3.05 11.04
N THR A 48 -4.19 3.39 11.91
CA THR A 48 -4.16 4.61 12.73
C THR A 48 -4.52 4.27 14.19
N PRO A 49 -3.75 4.73 15.19
CA PRO A 49 -2.46 5.44 15.09
C PRO A 49 -1.35 4.54 14.53
N ARG A 50 -0.41 5.13 13.75
CA ARG A 50 0.62 4.38 13.00
C ARG A 50 1.44 3.43 13.86
N GLU A 51 1.97 3.89 15.00
CA GLU A 51 2.82 3.07 15.86
C GLU A 51 2.06 1.90 16.49
N ALA A 52 0.84 2.15 16.95
CA ALA A 52 -0.02 1.12 17.53
C ALA A 52 -0.43 0.07 16.48
N ALA A 53 -0.78 0.51 15.27
CA ALA A 53 -1.09 -0.39 14.16
C ALA A 53 0.13 -1.24 13.76
N LEU A 54 1.32 -0.64 13.64
CA LEU A 54 2.55 -1.39 13.37
C LEU A 54 2.87 -2.43 14.45
N ALA A 55 2.66 -2.09 15.73
CA ALA A 55 2.86 -3.03 16.83
C ALA A 55 1.89 -4.21 16.74
N ALA A 56 0.60 -3.94 16.51
CA ALA A 56 -0.42 -4.97 16.34
C ALA A 56 -0.15 -5.86 15.12
N ILE A 57 0.24 -5.30 13.97
CA ILE A 57 0.62 -6.07 12.78
C ILE A 57 1.77 -7.03 13.09
N LYS A 58 2.83 -6.54 13.76
CA LYS A 58 3.98 -7.37 14.14
C LYS A 58 3.61 -8.49 15.10
N GLU A 59 2.72 -8.22 16.05
CA GLU A 59 2.25 -9.21 17.03
C GLU A 59 1.38 -10.29 16.38
N LEU A 60 0.45 -9.88 15.51
CA LEU A 60 -0.59 -10.75 14.96
C LEU A 60 -0.12 -11.56 13.75
N GLU A 61 0.64 -10.96 12.83
CA GLU A 61 1.01 -11.64 11.58
C GLU A 61 2.12 -12.68 11.76
N GLN A 62 3.05 -12.43 12.70
CA GLN A 62 4.18 -13.32 12.99
C GLN A 62 5.02 -13.72 11.75
N ILE A 63 4.99 -12.88 10.71
CA ILE A 63 5.74 -13.04 9.46
C ILE A 63 6.45 -11.73 9.11
N GLU A 64 7.56 -11.83 8.40
CA GLU A 64 8.19 -10.64 7.80
C GLU A 64 7.53 -10.35 6.45
N ARG A 65 6.98 -9.14 6.30
CA ARG A 65 6.42 -8.67 5.03
C ARG A 65 7.49 -8.42 3.95
N ALA A 66 8.77 -8.43 4.31
CA ALA A 66 9.88 -8.08 3.40
C ALA A 66 9.59 -6.75 2.67
N LEU A 67 9.52 -6.76 1.33
CA LEU A 67 9.19 -5.58 0.52
C LEU A 67 7.68 -5.28 0.44
N TYR A 68 6.81 -6.24 0.77
CA TYR A 68 5.37 -6.06 0.70
C TYR A 68 4.89 -4.92 1.61
N ALA A 69 3.93 -4.15 1.10
CA ALA A 69 3.41 -2.93 1.71
C ALA A 69 4.44 -1.80 1.88
N GLY A 70 5.69 -1.96 1.42
CA GLY A 70 6.72 -0.90 1.34
C GLY A 70 6.47 0.08 0.19
N ILE A 71 7.53 0.77 -0.25
CA ILE A 71 7.52 1.64 -1.44
C ILE A 71 8.56 1.22 -2.48
N VAL A 72 8.22 1.36 -3.75
CA VAL A 72 9.10 1.13 -4.91
C VAL A 72 8.98 2.30 -5.86
N GLY A 73 10.08 2.72 -6.46
CA GLY A 73 10.08 3.94 -7.25
C GLY A 73 11.43 4.30 -7.82
N TRP A 74 11.53 5.54 -8.25
CA TRP A 74 12.76 6.13 -8.78
C TRP A 74 12.87 7.59 -8.37
N MET A 75 14.09 8.12 -8.44
CA MET A 75 14.37 9.54 -8.27
C MET A 75 15.57 9.90 -9.15
N ASP A 76 15.51 11.04 -9.82
CA ASP A 76 16.65 11.56 -10.59
C ASP A 76 17.60 12.42 -9.73
N ALA A 77 18.64 12.94 -10.36
CA ALA A 77 19.63 13.79 -9.69
C ALA A 77 19.11 15.19 -9.32
N ALA A 78 17.96 15.62 -9.87
CA ALA A 78 17.31 16.87 -9.52
C ALA A 78 16.38 16.72 -8.30
N GLY A 79 16.09 15.48 -7.90
CA GLY A 79 15.22 15.15 -6.78
C GLY A 79 13.76 14.88 -7.19
N ASP A 80 13.46 14.92 -8.48
CA ASP A 80 12.14 14.54 -9.02
C ASP A 80 12.04 13.02 -9.09
N GLY A 81 10.82 12.49 -8.93
CA GLY A 81 10.63 11.03 -8.91
C GLY A 81 9.20 10.61 -8.63
N GLU A 82 8.99 9.31 -8.62
CA GLU A 82 7.70 8.67 -8.37
C GLU A 82 7.88 7.46 -7.47
N TRP A 83 6.96 7.29 -6.51
CA TRP A 83 6.96 6.20 -5.55
C TRP A 83 5.56 5.59 -5.45
N ALA A 84 5.48 4.28 -5.65
CA ALA A 84 4.26 3.50 -5.51
C ALA A 84 4.36 2.56 -4.30
N VAL A 85 3.22 2.22 -3.72
CA VAL A 85 3.16 1.22 -2.65
C VAL A 85 3.31 -0.17 -3.24
N VAL A 86 4.16 -1.00 -2.65
CA VAL A 86 4.44 -2.37 -3.10
C VAL A 86 3.27 -3.29 -2.72
N LEU A 87 2.27 -3.35 -3.59
CA LEU A 87 1.11 -4.24 -3.50
C LEU A 87 0.98 -5.04 -4.79
N ARG A 88 0.17 -6.11 -4.77
CA ARG A 88 -0.04 -7.00 -5.93
C ARG A 88 1.29 -7.41 -6.55
N CYS A 89 2.15 -7.97 -5.71
CA CYS A 89 3.54 -8.27 -6.03
C CYS A 89 3.91 -9.70 -5.63
N ALA A 90 5.04 -10.18 -6.15
CA ALA A 90 5.67 -11.43 -5.72
C ALA A 90 7.17 -11.24 -5.58
N GLU A 91 7.75 -11.81 -4.54
CA GLU A 91 9.20 -11.97 -4.41
C GLU A 91 9.61 -13.31 -5.04
N MET A 92 10.54 -13.26 -5.99
CA MET A 92 10.96 -14.43 -6.78
C MET A 92 12.34 -14.91 -6.31
N GLN A 93 12.42 -16.19 -5.90
CA GLN A 93 13.67 -16.88 -5.62
C GLN A 93 13.79 -18.14 -6.49
N GLY A 94 14.44 -17.99 -7.64
CA GLY A 94 14.55 -19.06 -8.63
C GLY A 94 13.19 -19.45 -9.19
N ARG A 95 12.67 -20.62 -8.78
CA ARG A 95 11.35 -21.13 -9.21
C ARG A 95 10.26 -20.98 -8.12
N ILE A 96 10.57 -20.32 -7.02
CA ILE A 96 9.64 -20.08 -5.91
C ILE A 96 9.20 -18.62 -5.95
N ALA A 97 7.89 -18.40 -5.80
CA ALA A 97 7.28 -17.09 -5.69
C ALA A 97 6.61 -16.95 -4.32
N LEU A 98 6.97 -15.92 -3.55
CA LEU A 98 6.28 -15.55 -2.31
C LEU A 98 5.34 -14.38 -2.61
N LEU A 99 4.04 -14.58 -2.38
CA LEU A 99 3.00 -13.58 -2.64
C LEU A 99 2.46 -13.07 -1.30
N PHE A 100 2.01 -11.82 -1.30
CA PHE A 100 1.33 -11.20 -0.17
C PHE A 100 0.06 -10.48 -0.61
N ALA A 101 -0.96 -10.53 0.25
CA ALA A 101 -2.17 -9.72 0.15
C ALA A 101 -2.65 -9.40 1.57
N GLY A 102 -3.36 -8.28 1.71
CA GLY A 102 -3.89 -7.83 2.99
C GLY A 102 -5.15 -7.01 2.77
N ALA A 103 -5.97 -6.90 3.81
CA ALA A 103 -7.20 -6.15 3.86
C ALA A 103 -7.16 -5.14 5.01
N GLY A 104 -7.91 -4.05 4.88
CA GLY A 104 -8.00 -3.02 5.91
C GLY A 104 -9.06 -3.41 6.93
N ILE A 105 -8.66 -3.62 8.18
CA ILE A 105 -9.58 -4.09 9.23
C ILE A 105 -10.13 -2.91 10.02
N VAL A 106 -11.46 -2.86 10.17
CA VAL A 106 -12.20 -1.92 11.01
C VAL A 106 -13.16 -2.66 11.93
N ALA A 107 -13.82 -1.95 12.86
CA ALA A 107 -14.72 -2.56 13.84
C ALA A 107 -15.89 -3.33 13.20
N ASP A 108 -16.36 -2.87 12.03
CA ASP A 108 -17.47 -3.46 11.29
C ASP A 108 -17.01 -4.52 10.25
N SER A 109 -15.72 -4.87 10.23
CA SER A 109 -15.18 -5.89 9.34
C SER A 109 -15.73 -7.27 9.65
N ASP A 110 -16.04 -8.03 8.60
CA ASP A 110 -16.45 -9.44 8.69
C ASP A 110 -15.27 -10.35 8.31
N PRO A 111 -14.80 -11.25 9.19
CA PRO A 111 -13.62 -12.07 8.92
C PRO A 111 -13.66 -12.89 7.62
N GLU A 112 -14.82 -13.40 7.23
CA GLU A 112 -14.96 -14.18 6.00
C GLU A 112 -14.87 -13.29 4.76
N ALA A 113 -15.47 -12.09 4.82
CA ALA A 113 -15.36 -11.09 3.76
C ALA A 113 -13.92 -10.59 3.56
N GLU A 114 -13.19 -10.34 4.65
CA GLU A 114 -11.79 -9.89 4.56
C GLU A 114 -10.88 -10.96 3.96
N LEU A 115 -11.10 -12.24 4.30
CA LEU A 115 -10.40 -13.36 3.67
C LEU A 115 -10.70 -13.40 2.17
N ALA A 116 -11.98 -13.32 1.78
CA ALA A 116 -12.38 -13.29 0.38
C ALA A 116 -11.79 -12.10 -0.40
N GLU A 117 -11.63 -10.94 0.25
CA GLU A 117 -10.95 -9.79 -0.33
C GLU A 117 -9.46 -10.09 -0.60
N THR A 118 -8.75 -10.71 0.34
CA THR A 118 -7.35 -11.08 0.13
C THR A 118 -7.17 -12.12 -0.98
N ASP A 119 -8.07 -13.11 -1.07
CA ASP A 119 -8.10 -14.07 -2.18
C ASP A 119 -8.27 -13.39 -3.54
N ALA A 120 -9.20 -12.42 -3.63
CA ALA A 120 -9.39 -11.64 -4.85
C ALA A 120 -8.15 -10.83 -5.23
N LYS A 121 -7.43 -10.28 -4.25
CA LYS A 121 -6.17 -9.54 -4.46
C LYS A 121 -5.06 -10.46 -4.96
N PHE A 122 -4.92 -11.67 -4.41
CA PHE A 122 -3.92 -12.66 -4.84
C PHE A 122 -4.06 -13.05 -6.31
N ARG A 123 -5.28 -13.11 -6.86
CA ARG A 123 -5.53 -13.43 -8.28
C ARG A 123 -4.80 -12.50 -9.26
N SER A 124 -4.41 -11.30 -8.83
CA SER A 124 -3.62 -10.39 -9.68
C SER A 124 -2.28 -11.00 -10.06
N MET A 125 -1.65 -11.74 -9.14
CA MET A 125 -0.34 -12.37 -9.34
C MET A 125 -0.44 -13.84 -9.74
N LEU A 126 -1.48 -14.55 -9.28
CA LEU A 126 -1.67 -15.97 -9.64
C LEU A 126 -2.05 -16.18 -11.11
N GLU A 127 -2.61 -15.16 -11.76
CA GLU A 127 -3.06 -15.20 -13.16
C GLU A 127 -2.19 -14.35 -14.10
N ALA A 128 -0.99 -13.96 -13.66
CA ALA A 128 -0.06 -13.11 -14.40
C ALA A 128 0.72 -13.85 -15.50
#